data_AF-A0A9P1IHC2-F1
#
_entry.id   AF-A0A9P1IHC2-F1
#
_cell.length_a   1.000
_cell.length_b   1.000
_cell.length_c   1.000
_cell.angle_alpha   90.00
_cell.angle_beta   90.00
_cell.angle_gamma   90.00
#
_symmetry.space_group_name_H-M   'P 1'
#
loop_
_entity.id
_entity.type
_entity.pdbx_description
1 polymer ?
#
loop_
_entity_poly.entity_id
_entity_poly.type
_entity_poly.pdbx_seq_one_letter_code
_entity_poly.pdbx_strand_id
1 'polypeptide(L)'
;MCFLFIISAFLVFFCENCETADFSFAACSCAQCSLELLEDNCTEIIGHIIISLESQMPPYEMIEYKLENMQKLTGCLTIANSGFTNLSFLQNLEIVEYSEIGVAASCRTYANTITIAKNALLRDVSALKNLKILNSGENTEYGLYLVDNPSLCLEEEELEAFLRFDKFYAPHFRICHENLLNKTYCRLDSLSFFNHSNLPENCQVLTDSIVINGSITFDLEDSLNSTDFLDFFFFSNATFQERLNSIQEIFGNIVVMNSDLEKLDFPNLRRIYNFQLLRAPPK
;
A
#
# COMPACT_ATOMS: atom_id res chain seq x y z
N MET A 1 -3.46 4.40 40.40
CA MET A 1 -2.69 5.51 41.01
C MET A 1 -1.29 5.43 40.43
N CYS A 2 -0.89 6.36 39.56
CA CYS A 2 0.37 6.26 38.82
C CYS A 2 1.57 6.66 39.68
N PHE A 3 2.64 5.85 39.65
CA PHE A 3 3.93 6.20 40.24
C PHE A 3 4.93 6.58 39.16
N LEU A 4 5.62 7.69 39.37
CA LEU A 4 6.72 8.17 38.54
C LEU A 4 8.04 7.72 39.18
N PHE A 5 8.81 6.87 38.49
CA PHE A 5 10.21 6.64 38.84
C PHE A 5 11.11 7.10 37.69
N ILE A 6 12.03 8.01 38.00
CA ILE A 6 13.07 8.46 37.08
C ILE A 6 14.31 7.61 37.35
N ILE A 7 14.65 6.73 36.42
CA ILE A 7 15.97 6.11 36.33
C ILE A 7 16.53 6.47 34.96
N SER A 8 17.82 6.80 34.91
CA SER A 8 18.54 7.41 33.79
C SER A 8 18.09 7.00 32.37
N ALA A 9 17.73 8.02 31.59
CA ALA A 9 17.74 8.08 30.11
C ALA A 9 16.80 7.17 29.29
N PHE A 10 15.86 6.44 29.87
CA PHE A 10 14.76 5.82 29.11
C PHE A 10 13.40 6.05 29.79
N LEU A 11 12.49 6.70 29.07
CA LEU A 11 11.08 6.79 29.44
C LEU A 11 10.44 5.42 29.16
N VAL A 12 10.34 4.58 30.19
CA VAL A 12 9.56 3.34 30.16
C VAL A 12 8.20 3.65 30.75
N PHE A 13 7.15 3.61 29.92
CA PHE A 13 5.76 3.67 30.39
C PHE A 13 5.31 2.24 30.72
N PHE A 14 5.02 1.98 32.00
CA PHE A 14 4.25 0.80 32.42
C PHE A 14 2.76 1.16 32.43
N CYS A 15 1.94 0.38 31.72
CA CYS A 15 0.50 0.43 31.89
C CYS A 15 0.08 -0.69 32.85
N GLU A 16 -0.12 -0.35 34.13
CA GLU A 16 -0.91 -1.15 35.06
C GLU A 16 -2.39 -0.82 34.83
N ASN A 17 -3.11 -1.74 34.17
CA ASN A 17 -4.53 -2.09 34.35
C ASN A 17 -5.15 -2.57 33.01
N CYS A 18 -5.10 -3.87 32.75
CA CYS A 18 -6.12 -4.53 31.93
C CYS A 18 -7.38 -4.67 32.80
N GLU A 19 -8.28 -3.68 32.75
CA GLU A 19 -9.61 -3.84 33.34
C GLU A 19 -10.46 -4.74 32.43
N THR A 20 -10.88 -5.86 32.99
CA THR A 20 -11.79 -6.83 32.39
C THR A 20 -13.15 -6.20 32.11
N ALA A 21 -13.58 -6.17 30.85
CA ALA A 21 -14.97 -5.90 30.49
C ALA A 21 -15.57 -7.17 29.85
N ASP A 22 -16.43 -7.82 30.62
CA ASP A 22 -17.30 -8.93 30.25
C ASP A 22 -18.32 -8.48 29.16
N PHE A 23 -18.35 -9.14 28.00
CA PHE A 23 -19.56 -9.45 27.21
C PHE A 23 -19.21 -10.30 25.95
N SER A 24 -19.39 -11.62 26.04
CA SER A 24 -19.50 -12.62 24.94
C SER A 24 -18.44 -12.70 23.82
N PHE A 25 -17.37 -11.92 23.84
CA PHE A 25 -16.19 -12.05 22.97
C PHE A 25 -14.95 -11.83 23.85
N ALA A 26 -13.88 -12.59 23.66
CA ALA A 26 -12.63 -12.40 24.40
C ALA A 26 -11.94 -11.13 23.89
N ALA A 27 -12.40 -9.98 24.36
CA ALA A 27 -11.89 -8.67 23.99
C ALA A 27 -10.70 -8.30 24.88
N CYS A 28 -9.55 -8.13 24.27
CA CYS A 28 -8.28 -7.82 24.91
C CYS A 28 -7.92 -6.36 24.65
N SER A 29 -7.82 -5.57 25.72
CA SER A 29 -7.39 -4.16 25.62
C SER A 29 -5.87 -4.08 25.61
N CYS A 30 -5.32 -3.42 24.60
CA CYS A 30 -3.89 -3.30 24.39
C CYS A 30 -3.48 -1.98 23.71
N ALA A 31 -3.59 -0.87 24.45
CA ALA A 31 -3.26 0.46 23.91
C ALA A 31 -1.80 0.57 23.40
N GLN A 32 -0.84 -0.17 24.01
CA GLN A 32 0.59 -0.20 23.62
C GLN A 32 1.36 -1.44 24.18
N CYS A 33 0.84 -2.66 24.09
CA CYS A 33 1.54 -3.82 24.68
C CYS A 33 2.49 -4.50 23.69
N SER A 34 3.62 -4.97 24.24
CA SER A 34 4.32 -6.12 23.66
C SER A 34 3.32 -7.27 23.51
N LEU A 35 3.32 -7.95 22.36
CA LEU A 35 2.50 -9.14 22.09
C LEU A 35 2.62 -10.21 23.19
N GLU A 36 3.75 -10.23 23.92
CA GLU A 36 3.99 -11.09 25.09
C GLU A 36 2.94 -10.90 26.20
N LEU A 37 2.44 -9.68 26.37
CA LEU A 37 1.49 -9.29 27.43
C LEU A 37 0.03 -9.43 27.01
N LEU A 38 -0.23 -9.71 25.73
CA LEU A 38 -1.58 -9.98 25.24
C LEU A 38 -2.10 -11.27 25.89
N GLU A 39 -3.36 -11.31 26.33
CA GLU A 39 -3.95 -12.55 26.84
C GLU A 39 -4.02 -13.62 25.74
N ASP A 40 -4.14 -14.88 26.12
CA ASP A 40 -4.30 -15.98 25.17
C ASP A 40 -5.74 -16.02 24.65
N ASN A 41 -5.94 -16.49 23.41
CA ASN A 41 -7.27 -16.67 22.78
C ASN A 41 -8.10 -15.38 22.62
N CYS A 42 -7.45 -14.22 22.46
CA CYS A 42 -8.14 -12.98 22.13
C CYS A 42 -8.84 -13.07 20.76
N THR A 43 -10.15 -12.84 20.74
CA THR A 43 -10.94 -12.75 19.51
C THR A 43 -11.09 -11.32 19.03
N GLU A 44 -11.07 -10.35 19.95
CA GLU A 44 -11.05 -8.93 19.64
C GLU A 44 -9.85 -8.28 20.34
N ILE A 45 -9.12 -7.43 19.63
CA ILE A 45 -7.99 -6.67 20.17
C ILE A 45 -8.32 -5.18 20.03
N ILE A 46 -8.28 -4.44 21.13
CA ILE A 46 -8.45 -2.99 21.15
C ILE A 46 -7.09 -2.37 21.37
N GLY A 47 -6.43 -1.92 20.31
CA GLY A 47 -5.03 -1.56 20.39
C GLY A 47 -4.31 -1.50 19.06
N HIS A 48 -3.03 -1.16 19.13
CA HIS A 48 -2.16 -1.12 17.96
C HIS A 48 -1.27 -2.35 17.93
N ILE A 49 -1.26 -3.07 16.80
CA ILE A 49 -0.34 -4.19 16.57
C ILE A 49 0.80 -3.70 15.68
N ILE A 50 2.02 -3.70 16.21
CA ILE A 50 3.22 -3.28 15.49
C ILE A 50 4.22 -4.43 15.52
N ILE A 51 4.52 -4.99 14.36
CA ILE A 51 5.50 -6.05 14.17
C ILE A 51 6.59 -5.49 13.26
N SER A 52 7.76 -5.21 13.84
CA SER A 52 8.91 -4.73 13.08
C SER A 52 10.24 -5.15 13.68
N LEU A 53 11.27 -5.35 12.84
CA LEU A 53 12.65 -5.55 13.30
C LEU A 53 13.25 -4.33 14.03
N GLU A 54 12.67 -3.14 13.84
CA GLU A 54 13.07 -1.93 14.59
C GLU A 54 12.51 -1.92 16.03
N SER A 55 11.50 -2.76 16.30
CA SER A 55 11.04 -3.14 17.63
C SER A 55 11.66 -4.49 18.04
N GLN A 56 11.66 -4.84 19.33
CA GLN A 56 11.98 -6.21 19.74
C GLN A 56 10.90 -7.15 19.17
N MET A 57 11.12 -7.65 17.96
CA MET A 57 10.15 -8.48 17.25
C MET A 57 9.99 -9.80 18.02
N PRO A 58 8.77 -10.16 18.46
CA PRO A 58 8.53 -11.45 19.09
C PRO A 58 8.86 -12.60 18.12
N PRO A 59 9.19 -13.80 18.63
CA PRO A 59 9.30 -15.00 17.80
C PRO A 59 8.03 -15.23 16.99
N TYR A 60 8.16 -15.73 15.76
CA TYR A 60 7.02 -15.96 14.87
C TYR A 60 5.96 -16.86 15.53
N GLU A 61 6.39 -17.89 16.24
CA GLU A 61 5.51 -18.84 16.94
C GLU A 61 4.64 -18.15 17.99
N MET A 62 5.17 -17.11 18.64
CA MET A 62 4.40 -16.31 19.60
C MET A 62 3.37 -15.44 18.88
N ILE A 63 3.75 -14.83 17.75
CA ILE A 63 2.83 -14.00 16.96
C ILE A 63 1.67 -14.84 16.44
N GLU A 64 1.98 -16.01 15.89
CA GLU A 64 0.99 -16.98 15.42
C GLU A 64 0.07 -17.39 16.57
N TYR A 65 0.61 -17.85 17.69
CA TYR A 65 -0.19 -18.26 18.85
C TYR A 65 -1.07 -17.14 19.44
N LYS A 66 -0.57 -15.90 19.51
CA LYS A 66 -1.31 -14.78 20.08
C LYS A 66 -2.40 -14.23 19.16
N LEU A 67 -2.22 -14.37 17.84
CA LEU A 67 -3.11 -13.78 16.84
C LEU A 67 -3.98 -14.80 16.10
N GLU A 68 -3.76 -16.11 16.28
CA GLU A 68 -4.47 -17.16 15.54
C GLU A 68 -5.99 -17.07 15.68
N ASN A 69 -6.52 -16.58 16.81
CA ASN A 69 -7.95 -16.49 17.07
C ASN A 69 -8.52 -15.07 16.87
N MET A 70 -7.67 -14.10 16.50
CA MET A 70 -8.10 -12.71 16.36
C MET A 70 -9.03 -12.55 15.15
N GLN A 71 -10.25 -12.08 15.41
CA GLN A 71 -11.29 -11.79 14.41
C GLN A 71 -11.48 -10.29 14.18
N LYS A 72 -11.23 -9.47 15.20
CA LYS A 72 -11.39 -8.02 15.12
C LYS A 72 -10.21 -7.29 15.74
N LEU A 73 -9.73 -6.27 15.03
CA LEU A 73 -8.76 -5.30 15.54
C LEU A 73 -9.40 -3.90 15.53
N THR A 74 -9.46 -3.26 16.70
CA THR A 74 -9.82 -1.85 16.84
C THR A 74 -8.54 -1.05 17.11
N GLY A 75 -7.96 -0.49 16.07
CA GLY A 75 -6.69 0.25 16.08
C GLY A 75 -6.01 0.20 14.71
N CYS A 76 -4.73 -0.13 14.68
CA CYS A 76 -3.95 -0.20 13.45
C CYS A 76 -3.07 -1.44 13.45
N LEU A 77 -2.77 -1.94 12.24
CA LEU A 77 -1.86 -3.05 12.04
C LEU A 77 -0.65 -2.56 11.23
N THR A 78 0.56 -2.74 11.76
CA THR A 78 1.80 -2.45 11.06
C THR A 78 2.68 -3.69 11.05
N ILE A 79 3.07 -4.14 9.85
CA ILE A 79 4.04 -5.22 9.62
C ILE A 79 5.13 -4.66 8.72
N ALA A 80 6.27 -4.32 9.32
CA ALA A 80 7.32 -3.61 8.61
C ALA A 80 8.71 -4.19 8.86
N ASN A 81 9.52 -4.28 7.82
CA ASN A 81 10.88 -4.84 7.92
C ASN A 81 10.88 -6.24 8.57
N SER A 82 9.91 -7.12 8.31
CA SER A 82 9.88 -8.46 8.92
C SER A 82 10.55 -9.52 8.06
N GLY A 83 10.85 -10.67 8.66
CA GLY A 83 11.33 -11.88 7.97
C GLY A 83 10.21 -12.77 7.43
N PHE A 84 8.95 -12.33 7.45
CA PHE A 84 7.81 -13.17 7.09
C PHE A 84 7.73 -13.42 5.59
N THR A 85 7.28 -14.62 5.23
CA THR A 85 7.00 -15.00 3.84
C THR A 85 5.52 -14.93 3.51
N ASN A 86 4.64 -15.03 4.51
CA ASN A 86 3.20 -14.89 4.40
C ASN A 86 2.62 -14.24 5.68
N LEU A 87 1.32 -13.94 5.66
CA LEU A 87 0.57 -13.40 6.80
C LEU A 87 -0.52 -14.36 7.30
N SER A 88 -0.32 -15.68 7.21
CA SER A 88 -1.37 -16.67 7.53
C SER A 88 -1.86 -16.63 8.98
N PHE A 89 -1.05 -16.11 9.90
CA PHE A 89 -1.47 -15.85 11.29
C PHE A 89 -2.62 -14.84 11.40
N LEU A 90 -2.97 -14.13 10.32
CA LEU A 90 -4.13 -13.23 10.25
C LEU A 90 -5.34 -13.87 9.54
N GLN A 91 -5.33 -15.17 9.23
CA GLN A 91 -6.38 -15.82 8.43
C GLN A 91 -7.80 -15.71 9.02
N ASN A 92 -7.91 -15.55 10.33
CA ASN A 92 -9.18 -15.42 11.04
C ASN A 92 -9.58 -13.96 11.26
N LEU A 93 -8.73 -12.99 10.92
CA LEU A 93 -9.05 -11.58 11.02
C LEU A 93 -10.12 -11.25 9.99
N GLU A 94 -11.21 -10.64 10.44
CA GLU A 94 -12.36 -10.28 9.60
C GLU A 94 -12.53 -8.77 9.51
N ILE A 95 -12.27 -8.04 10.62
CA ILE A 95 -12.55 -6.61 10.73
C ILE A 95 -11.34 -5.87 11.27
N VAL A 96 -10.94 -4.80 10.59
CA VAL A 96 -10.00 -3.81 11.14
C VAL A 96 -10.69 -2.45 11.17
N GLU A 97 -10.92 -1.95 12.37
CA GLU A 97 -11.49 -0.63 12.62
C GLU A 97 -10.38 0.31 13.04
N TYR A 98 -10.13 1.37 12.27
CA TYR A 98 -9.14 2.36 12.65
C TYR A 98 -9.49 2.96 14.01
N SER A 99 -8.48 3.22 14.83
CA SER A 99 -8.66 3.96 16.08
C SER A 99 -7.35 4.63 16.47
N GLU A 100 -7.43 5.88 16.93
CA GLU A 100 -6.29 6.62 17.51
C GLU A 100 -6.11 6.32 19.01
N ILE A 101 -6.91 5.39 19.57
CA ILE A 101 -6.82 4.99 20.98
C ILE A 101 -5.50 4.25 21.20
N GLY A 102 -4.56 4.92 21.86
CA GLY A 102 -3.20 4.43 22.09
C GLY A 102 -2.16 5.42 21.58
N VAL A 103 -0.94 5.38 22.12
CA VAL A 103 0.14 6.32 21.78
C VAL A 103 1.13 5.68 20.80
N ALA A 104 0.66 5.03 19.74
CA ALA A 104 1.57 4.55 18.70
C ALA A 104 1.93 5.67 17.72
N ALA A 105 3.18 6.14 17.78
CA ALA A 105 3.68 7.17 16.86
C ALA A 105 3.53 6.75 15.38
N SER A 106 3.72 5.47 15.05
CA SER A 106 3.60 4.94 13.68
C SER A 106 2.17 5.08 13.11
N CYS A 107 1.15 4.81 13.92
CA CYS A 107 -0.24 4.86 13.47
C CYS A 107 -0.80 6.28 13.38
N ARG A 108 -0.19 7.23 14.11
CA ARG A 108 -0.50 8.66 13.97
C ARG A 108 0.25 9.32 12.82
N THR A 109 1.49 8.89 12.54
CA THR A 109 2.35 9.58 11.55
C THR A 109 1.78 9.48 10.14
N TYR A 110 1.24 8.31 9.78
CA TYR A 110 0.71 8.06 8.44
C TYR A 110 -0.80 7.88 8.41
N ALA A 111 -1.45 7.70 9.57
CA ALA A 111 -2.89 7.47 9.68
C ALA A 111 -3.41 6.32 8.77
N ASN A 112 -2.58 5.30 8.57
CA ASN A 112 -2.96 4.09 7.83
C ASN A 112 -3.64 3.08 8.77
N THR A 113 -4.68 2.41 8.30
CA THR A 113 -5.34 1.35 9.06
C THR A 113 -4.50 0.07 9.06
N ILE A 114 -4.02 -0.34 7.88
CA ILE A 114 -3.08 -1.46 7.71
C ILE A 114 -1.85 -0.98 6.94
N THR A 115 -0.66 -1.22 7.47
CA THR A 115 0.63 -0.93 6.83
C THR A 115 1.46 -2.19 6.69
N ILE A 116 1.83 -2.54 5.47
CA ILE A 116 2.73 -3.66 5.15
C ILE A 116 3.87 -3.11 4.29
N ALA A 117 5.03 -2.93 4.92
CA ALA A 117 6.12 -2.18 4.32
C ALA A 117 7.48 -2.88 4.43
N LYS A 118 8.31 -2.84 3.38
CA LYS A 118 9.72 -3.24 3.47
C LYS A 118 9.95 -4.69 3.91
N ASN A 119 9.01 -5.59 3.67
CA ASN A 119 9.17 -7.02 3.99
C ASN A 119 9.82 -7.72 2.79
N ALA A 120 11.14 -7.86 2.81
CA ALA A 120 11.93 -8.35 1.67
C ALA A 120 11.56 -9.79 1.24
N LEU A 121 11.10 -10.62 2.18
CA LEU A 121 10.77 -12.03 1.96
C LEU A 121 9.27 -12.29 1.78
N LEU A 122 8.42 -11.29 1.97
CA LEU A 122 6.96 -11.45 1.92
C LEU A 122 6.51 -11.73 0.49
N ARG A 123 5.71 -12.79 0.33
CA ARG A 123 5.24 -13.30 -0.96
C ARG A 123 3.73 -13.47 -1.02
N ASP A 124 3.06 -13.50 0.13
CA ASP A 124 1.65 -13.86 0.22
C ASP A 124 0.94 -12.96 1.25
N VAL A 125 -0.09 -12.26 0.79
CA VAL A 125 -0.97 -11.41 1.58
C VAL A 125 -2.44 -11.85 1.47
N SER A 126 -2.69 -13.07 0.98
CA SER A 126 -4.01 -13.62 0.72
C SER A 126 -4.92 -13.65 1.94
N ALA A 127 -4.34 -13.74 3.14
CA ALA A 127 -5.04 -13.66 4.42
C ALA A 127 -5.86 -12.36 4.58
N LEU A 128 -5.50 -11.30 3.85
CA LEU A 128 -6.16 -9.99 3.97
C LEU A 128 -7.35 -9.81 3.02
N LYS A 129 -7.54 -10.70 2.02
CA LYS A 129 -8.46 -10.44 0.90
C LYS A 129 -9.93 -10.33 1.29
N ASN A 130 -10.33 -10.92 2.42
CA ASN A 130 -11.71 -10.93 2.89
C ASN A 130 -11.97 -9.89 4.00
N LEU A 131 -11.00 -9.03 4.30
CA LEU A 131 -11.12 -8.08 5.39
C LEU A 131 -12.16 -7.00 5.11
N LYS A 132 -12.85 -6.60 6.18
CA LYS A 132 -13.63 -5.37 6.22
C LYS A 132 -12.82 -4.30 6.95
N ILE A 133 -12.39 -3.28 6.21
CA ILE A 133 -11.71 -2.12 6.79
C ILE A 133 -12.74 -1.05 7.11
N LEU A 134 -12.81 -0.66 8.38
CA LEU A 134 -13.69 0.40 8.89
C LEU A 134 -12.82 1.61 9.23
N ASN A 135 -12.80 2.60 8.34
CA ASN A 135 -12.14 3.87 8.60
C ASN A 135 -13.10 4.75 9.42
N SER A 136 -12.85 4.87 10.72
CA SER A 136 -13.74 5.54 11.69
C SER A 136 -13.58 7.07 11.74
N GLY A 137 -12.80 7.69 10.85
CA GLY A 137 -12.66 9.15 10.78
C GLY A 137 -12.09 9.67 9.46
N GLU A 138 -12.32 10.95 9.17
CA GLU A 138 -11.80 11.66 7.99
C GLU A 138 -10.26 11.71 7.92
N ASN A 139 -9.59 11.37 9.03
CA ASN A 139 -8.15 11.47 9.20
C ASN A 139 -7.37 10.25 8.68
N THR A 140 -8.01 9.14 8.28
CA THR A 140 -7.26 7.99 7.75
C THR A 140 -6.71 8.31 6.36
N GLU A 141 -5.42 8.05 6.14
CA GLU A 141 -4.80 8.26 4.84
C GLU A 141 -5.09 7.09 3.90
N TYR A 142 -4.82 5.86 4.34
CA TYR A 142 -5.04 4.64 3.57
C TYR A 142 -5.67 3.54 4.44
N GLY A 143 -6.64 2.82 3.89
CA GLY A 143 -7.14 1.60 4.52
C GLY A 143 -6.07 0.49 4.48
N LEU A 144 -5.47 0.28 3.31
CA LEU A 144 -4.36 -0.66 3.12
C LEU A 144 -3.21 0.03 2.39
N TYR A 145 -2.07 0.12 3.07
CA TYR A 145 -0.83 0.70 2.57
C TYR A 145 0.24 -0.39 2.40
N LEU A 146 0.51 -0.76 1.15
CA LEU A 146 1.36 -1.88 0.77
C LEU A 146 2.54 -1.37 -0.08
N VAL A 147 3.73 -1.24 0.52
CA VAL A 147 4.89 -0.61 -0.14
C VAL A 147 6.19 -1.38 0.05
N ASP A 148 7.09 -1.33 -0.93
CA ASP A 148 8.45 -1.85 -0.82
C ASP A 148 8.54 -3.33 -0.39
N ASN A 149 7.63 -4.19 -0.88
CA ASN A 149 7.68 -5.63 -0.64
C ASN A 149 8.16 -6.35 -1.94
N PRO A 150 9.47 -6.43 -2.20
CA PRO A 150 10.02 -6.76 -3.53
C PRO A 150 9.76 -8.20 -3.99
N SER A 151 9.48 -9.12 -3.07
CA SER A 151 9.14 -10.51 -3.36
C SER A 151 7.63 -10.73 -3.51
N LEU A 152 6.82 -9.72 -3.20
CA LEU A 152 5.37 -9.82 -3.24
C LEU A 152 4.86 -9.67 -4.68
N CYS A 153 3.98 -10.59 -5.07
CA CYS A 153 3.08 -10.41 -6.18
C CYS A 153 1.65 -10.61 -5.67
N LEU A 154 0.69 -10.06 -6.41
CA LEU A 154 -0.75 -10.17 -6.12
C LEU A 154 -1.39 -11.01 -7.21
N GLU A 155 -2.22 -11.97 -6.83
CA GLU A 155 -3.14 -12.63 -7.76
C GLU A 155 -4.23 -11.63 -8.21
N GLU A 156 -4.81 -11.81 -9.40
CA GLU A 156 -5.86 -10.90 -9.91
C GLU A 156 -7.05 -10.80 -8.94
N GLU A 157 -7.42 -11.92 -8.30
CA GLU A 157 -8.50 -11.99 -7.30
C GLU A 157 -8.19 -11.17 -6.03
N GLU A 158 -6.93 -11.16 -5.59
CA GLU A 158 -6.49 -10.39 -4.41
C GLU A 158 -6.52 -8.91 -4.73
N LEU A 159 -6.01 -8.53 -5.90
CA LEU A 159 -6.04 -7.14 -6.36
C LEU A 159 -7.48 -6.63 -6.50
N GLU A 160 -8.38 -7.40 -7.10
CA GLU A 160 -9.80 -7.04 -7.20
C GLU A 160 -10.47 -6.88 -5.83
N ALA A 161 -10.06 -7.66 -4.83
CA ALA A 161 -10.54 -7.51 -3.46
C ALA A 161 -9.98 -6.24 -2.81
N PHE A 162 -8.67 -6.01 -2.90
CA PHE A 162 -8.01 -4.84 -2.30
C PHE A 162 -8.46 -3.52 -2.90
N LEU A 163 -8.82 -3.49 -4.18
CA LEU A 163 -9.40 -2.31 -4.84
C LEU A 163 -10.76 -1.89 -4.27
N ARG A 164 -11.42 -2.75 -3.50
CA ARG A 164 -12.68 -2.43 -2.79
C ARG A 164 -12.43 -1.82 -1.41
N PHE A 165 -11.20 -1.84 -0.93
CA PHE A 165 -10.86 -1.18 0.32
C PHE A 165 -10.87 0.34 0.13
N ASP A 166 -11.38 1.03 1.14
CA ASP A 166 -11.34 2.48 1.16
C ASP A 166 -9.87 2.93 1.24
N LYS A 167 -9.42 3.64 0.19
CA LYS A 167 -8.04 4.14 0.02
C LYS A 167 -6.99 3.02 0.08
N PHE A 168 -6.96 2.16 -0.95
CA PHE A 168 -5.87 1.20 -1.18
C PHE A 168 -4.66 1.88 -1.83
N TYR A 169 -3.45 1.63 -1.35
CA TYR A 169 -2.21 2.15 -1.94
C TYR A 169 -1.17 1.04 -2.07
N ALA A 170 -0.85 0.70 -3.32
CA ALA A 170 0.21 -0.25 -3.66
C ALA A 170 0.95 0.22 -4.94
N PRO A 171 1.94 1.11 -4.82
CA PRO A 171 2.76 1.50 -5.96
C PRO A 171 3.63 0.31 -6.41
N HIS A 172 3.80 0.16 -7.73
CA HIS A 172 4.68 -0.86 -8.32
C HIS A 172 4.43 -2.30 -7.86
N PHE A 173 3.16 -2.65 -7.63
CA PHE A 173 2.79 -4.03 -7.35
C PHE A 173 3.06 -4.93 -8.57
N ARG A 174 3.27 -6.22 -8.33
CA ARG A 174 3.43 -7.23 -9.37
C ARG A 174 2.21 -8.11 -9.43
N ILE A 175 1.85 -8.59 -10.61
CA ILE A 175 0.84 -9.63 -10.77
C ILE A 175 1.54 -10.99 -10.76
N CYS A 176 1.02 -11.92 -9.97
CA CYS A 176 1.51 -13.29 -9.98
C CYS A 176 1.18 -13.94 -11.32
N HIS A 177 2.07 -14.82 -11.80
CA HIS A 177 1.83 -15.62 -13.02
C HIS A 177 1.49 -14.81 -14.29
N GLU A 178 2.00 -13.58 -14.44
CA GLU A 178 1.69 -12.69 -15.57
C GLU A 178 1.84 -13.37 -16.95
N ASN A 179 2.82 -14.26 -17.11
CA ASN A 179 3.08 -15.01 -18.36
C ASN A 179 2.00 -16.03 -18.73
N LEU A 180 1.12 -16.39 -17.79
CA LEU A 180 0.01 -17.32 -18.00
C LEU A 180 -1.30 -16.58 -18.30
N LEU A 181 -1.31 -15.25 -18.16
CA LEU A 181 -2.47 -14.43 -18.43
C LEU A 181 -2.54 -14.10 -19.92
N ASN A 182 -3.75 -14.05 -20.48
CA ASN A 182 -3.99 -13.60 -21.86
C ASN A 182 -3.91 -12.06 -21.99
N LYS A 183 -3.09 -11.41 -21.15
CA LYS A 183 -2.90 -9.96 -21.09
C LYS A 183 -1.43 -9.61 -20.99
N THR A 184 -0.99 -8.61 -21.75
CA THR A 184 0.35 -8.01 -21.60
C THR A 184 0.32 -6.94 -20.52
N TYR A 185 0.92 -7.24 -19.37
CA TYR A 185 1.14 -6.31 -18.27
C TYR A 185 2.42 -5.50 -18.49
N CYS A 186 2.37 -4.18 -18.28
CA CYS A 186 3.54 -3.33 -18.28
C CYS A 186 3.65 -2.56 -16.98
N ARG A 187 4.89 -2.54 -16.48
CA ARG A 187 5.25 -1.93 -15.21
C ARG A 187 6.50 -1.08 -15.35
N LEU A 188 6.69 -0.19 -14.39
CA LEU A 188 7.94 0.52 -14.20
C LEU A 188 8.68 -0.09 -13.01
N ASP A 189 9.98 -0.35 -13.16
CA ASP A 189 10.81 -0.89 -12.07
C ASP A 189 11.30 0.23 -11.11
N SER A 190 10.90 1.48 -11.33
CA SER A 190 11.26 2.66 -10.53
C SER A 190 10.04 3.52 -10.20
N LEU A 191 10.16 4.40 -9.20
CA LEU A 191 9.17 5.41 -8.79
C LEU A 191 8.96 6.48 -9.88
N SER A 192 8.41 6.05 -11.02
CA SER A 192 8.19 6.83 -12.22
C SER A 192 6.78 6.63 -12.74
N PHE A 193 6.44 7.35 -13.81
CA PHE A 193 5.15 7.29 -14.47
C PHE A 193 5.33 7.00 -15.96
N PHE A 194 4.31 6.41 -16.56
CA PHE A 194 4.28 6.25 -18.01
C PHE A 194 4.12 7.61 -18.68
N ASN A 195 4.88 7.86 -19.73
CA ASN A 195 4.86 9.08 -20.51
C ASN A 195 5.09 8.75 -21.99
N HIS A 196 5.16 9.79 -22.83
CA HIS A 196 5.35 9.64 -24.26
C HIS A 196 6.63 8.89 -24.66
N SER A 197 7.67 8.94 -23.82
CA SER A 197 8.98 8.34 -24.10
C SER A 197 9.10 6.89 -23.64
N ASN A 198 8.39 6.48 -22.57
CA ASN A 198 8.62 5.20 -21.90
C ASN A 198 7.42 4.23 -21.91
N LEU A 199 6.27 4.61 -22.47
CA LEU A 199 5.14 3.71 -22.63
C LEU A 199 5.54 2.54 -23.55
N PRO A 200 5.45 1.26 -23.14
CA PRO A 200 5.82 0.13 -23.99
C PRO A 200 4.81 -0.14 -25.12
N GLU A 201 5.28 -0.79 -26.17
CA GLU A 201 4.41 -1.28 -27.25
C GLU A 201 3.61 -2.52 -26.81
N ASN A 202 2.43 -2.71 -27.41
CA ASN A 202 1.54 -3.85 -27.15
C ASN A 202 1.11 -4.00 -25.69
N CYS A 203 1.10 -2.91 -24.94
CA CYS A 203 0.69 -2.91 -23.56
C CYS A 203 -0.83 -2.95 -23.42
N GLN A 204 -1.35 -3.95 -22.72
CA GLN A 204 -2.79 -4.07 -22.48
C GLN A 204 -3.19 -3.60 -21.08
N VAL A 205 -2.29 -3.76 -20.09
CA VAL A 205 -2.55 -3.36 -18.71
C VAL A 205 -1.35 -2.58 -18.17
N LEU A 206 -1.59 -1.35 -17.70
CA LEU A 206 -0.58 -0.55 -17.00
C LEU A 206 -0.74 -0.69 -15.49
N THR A 207 0.35 -0.96 -14.78
CA THR A 207 0.37 -1.03 -13.30
C THR A 207 0.60 0.31 -12.61
N ASP A 208 0.83 1.36 -13.38
CA ASP A 208 1.21 2.70 -12.89
C ASP A 208 0.52 3.81 -13.70
N SER A 209 0.58 5.03 -13.16
CA SER A 209 -0.05 6.21 -13.75
C SER A 209 0.61 6.65 -15.08
N ILE A 210 -0.18 7.22 -15.99
CA ILE A 210 0.28 7.96 -17.16
C ILE A 210 0.34 9.45 -16.78
N VAL A 211 1.50 10.07 -16.97
CA VAL A 211 1.71 11.52 -16.78
C VAL A 211 2.22 12.12 -18.08
N ILE A 212 1.45 13.06 -18.61
CA ILE A 212 1.79 13.85 -19.79
C ILE A 212 2.01 15.29 -19.34
N ASN A 213 3.25 15.75 -19.38
CA ASN A 213 3.63 17.12 -19.05
C ASN A 213 4.20 17.82 -20.30
N GLY A 214 3.48 18.81 -20.83
CA GLY A 214 3.93 19.53 -22.03
C GLY A 214 4.98 20.61 -21.76
N SER A 215 5.28 20.94 -20.49
CA SER A 215 6.32 21.92 -20.13
C SER A 215 7.72 21.32 -19.95
N ILE A 216 7.92 20.03 -20.17
CA ILE A 216 9.28 19.48 -20.22
C ILE A 216 9.82 19.74 -21.61
N THR A 217 10.23 20.98 -21.87
CA THR A 217 11.43 21.18 -22.69
C THR A 217 12.53 20.47 -21.92
N PHE A 218 12.93 19.29 -22.39
CA PHE A 218 14.16 18.67 -21.90
C PHE A 218 15.25 19.74 -21.96
N ASP A 219 16.01 19.90 -20.87
CA ASP A 219 17.31 20.55 -20.88
C ASP A 219 18.21 19.77 -21.86
N LEU A 220 18.02 20.02 -23.16
CA LEU A 220 18.95 19.67 -24.21
C LEU A 220 19.96 20.83 -24.25
N GLU A 221 20.83 20.87 -23.24
CA GLU A 221 22.22 21.27 -23.50
C GLU A 221 22.85 20.19 -24.38
N ASP A 222 22.42 20.12 -25.64
CA ASP A 222 23.30 19.83 -26.76
C ASP A 222 22.51 19.95 -28.07
N SER A 223 23.06 20.79 -28.93
CA SER A 223 22.64 21.14 -30.27
C SER A 223 22.02 19.98 -31.08
N LEU A 224 20.74 20.12 -31.41
CA LEU A 224 20.15 19.46 -32.58
C LEU A 224 19.50 20.50 -33.48
N ASN A 225 19.82 20.42 -34.78
CA ASN A 225 19.32 21.32 -35.82
C ASN A 225 17.79 21.29 -35.87
N SER A 226 17.19 22.45 -36.11
CA SER A 226 15.75 22.72 -35.96
C SER A 226 14.81 21.90 -36.85
N THR A 227 15.33 21.11 -37.81
CA THR A 227 14.55 20.21 -38.64
C THR A 227 14.34 18.83 -38.00
N ASP A 228 15.30 18.32 -37.23
CA ASP A 228 15.17 17.03 -36.53
C ASP A 228 14.26 17.15 -35.30
N PHE A 229 14.14 18.36 -34.75
CA PHE A 229 13.26 18.67 -33.61
C PHE A 229 11.78 18.56 -33.97
N LEU A 230 11.40 18.95 -35.19
CA LEU A 230 10.01 18.85 -35.67
C LEU A 230 9.66 17.39 -36.00
N ASP A 231 10.55 16.65 -36.66
CA ASP A 231 10.31 15.23 -36.91
C ASP A 231 10.25 14.43 -35.59
N PHE A 232 11.09 14.71 -34.60
CA PHE A 232 11.00 14.06 -33.28
C PHE A 232 9.66 14.32 -32.58
N PHE A 233 9.16 15.57 -32.60
CA PHE A 233 7.88 15.94 -32.00
C PHE A 233 6.66 15.35 -32.72
N PHE A 234 6.69 15.26 -34.07
CA PHE A 234 5.59 14.69 -34.85
C PHE A 234 5.58 13.15 -34.82
N PHE A 235 6.75 12.50 -34.89
CA PHE A 235 6.84 11.04 -34.79
C PHE A 235 6.55 10.53 -33.38
N SER A 236 6.90 11.27 -32.32
CA SER A 236 6.60 10.86 -30.94
C SER A 236 5.09 10.83 -30.66
N ASN A 237 4.30 11.70 -31.29
CA ASN A 237 2.85 11.76 -31.04
C ASN A 237 2.08 10.64 -31.73
N ALA A 238 2.39 10.32 -33.00
CA ALA A 238 1.76 9.21 -33.71
C ALA A 238 2.09 7.86 -33.03
N THR A 239 3.37 7.66 -32.70
CA THR A 239 3.83 6.44 -32.01
C THR A 239 3.27 6.33 -30.59
N PHE A 240 3.15 7.43 -29.85
CA PHE A 240 2.51 7.42 -28.53
C PHE A 240 1.04 7.04 -28.64
N GLN A 241 0.28 7.66 -29.55
CA GLN A 241 -1.13 7.34 -29.75
C GLN A 241 -1.35 5.88 -30.17
N GLU A 242 -0.47 5.32 -31.01
CA GLU A 242 -0.52 3.89 -31.36
C GLU A 242 -0.36 2.98 -30.14
N ARG A 243 0.53 3.33 -29.21
CA ARG A 243 0.71 2.58 -27.96
C ARG A 243 -0.50 2.68 -27.03
N LEU A 244 -1.18 3.84 -26.99
CA LEU A 244 -2.42 4.00 -26.23
C LEU A 244 -3.54 3.10 -26.76
N ASN A 245 -3.55 2.80 -28.07
CA ASN A 245 -4.60 1.97 -28.66
C ASN A 245 -4.64 0.55 -28.07
N SER A 246 -3.53 0.00 -27.59
CA SER A 246 -3.50 -1.35 -27.02
C SER A 246 -4.01 -1.42 -25.56
N ILE A 247 -4.06 -0.29 -24.87
CA ILE A 247 -4.36 -0.22 -23.44
C ILE A 247 -5.85 -0.50 -23.19
N GLN A 248 -6.12 -1.45 -22.29
CA GLN A 248 -7.46 -1.83 -21.86
C GLN A 248 -7.74 -1.47 -20.41
N GLU A 249 -6.71 -1.51 -19.56
CA GLU A 249 -6.83 -1.25 -18.12
C GLU A 249 -5.63 -0.44 -17.61
N ILE A 250 -5.90 0.49 -16.69
CA ILE A 250 -4.88 1.32 -16.04
C ILE A 250 -5.08 1.24 -14.53
N PHE A 251 -4.08 0.72 -13.81
CA PHE A 251 -4.01 0.71 -12.35
C PHE A 251 -3.26 1.95 -11.87
N GLY A 252 -3.85 3.12 -12.08
CA GLY A 252 -3.24 4.41 -11.79
C GLY A 252 -4.08 5.57 -12.32
N ASN A 253 -3.45 6.73 -12.45
CA ASN A 253 -4.07 7.95 -12.95
C ASN A 253 -3.70 8.22 -14.40
N ILE A 254 -4.51 9.02 -15.07
CA ILE A 254 -4.11 9.75 -16.27
C ILE A 254 -4.01 11.22 -15.87
N VAL A 255 -2.82 11.79 -15.96
CA VAL A 255 -2.58 13.20 -15.65
C VAL A 255 -2.05 13.89 -16.88
N VAL A 256 -2.73 14.97 -17.26
CA VAL A 256 -2.29 15.87 -18.33
C VAL A 256 -2.07 17.24 -17.72
N MET A 257 -0.85 17.77 -17.83
CA MET A 257 -0.50 19.07 -17.29
C MET A 257 0.36 19.85 -18.29
N ASN A 258 0.17 21.18 -18.30
CA ASN A 258 0.89 22.13 -19.14
C ASN A 258 1.11 21.68 -20.60
N SER A 259 0.08 21.13 -21.23
CA SER A 259 0.17 20.50 -22.55
C SER A 259 -0.75 21.19 -23.55
N ASP A 260 -0.29 21.27 -24.81
CA ASP A 260 -1.07 21.73 -25.96
C ASP A 260 -1.87 20.59 -26.62
N LEU A 261 -1.94 19.41 -25.98
CA LEU A 261 -2.72 18.27 -26.48
C LEU A 261 -4.21 18.63 -26.53
N GLU A 262 -4.77 18.67 -27.74
CA GLU A 262 -6.21 18.88 -27.96
C GLU A 262 -7.03 17.59 -27.76
N LYS A 263 -6.42 16.44 -28.01
CA LYS A 263 -7.07 15.13 -27.96
C LYS A 263 -6.12 14.06 -27.43
N LEU A 264 -6.64 13.23 -26.53
CA LEU A 264 -6.00 12.02 -26.04
C LEU A 264 -7.01 10.87 -26.16
N ASP A 265 -6.71 9.87 -26.99
CA ASP A 265 -7.66 8.80 -27.31
C ASP A 265 -7.19 7.45 -26.74
N PHE A 266 -8.12 6.72 -26.13
CA PHE A 266 -7.90 5.38 -25.60
C PHE A 266 -9.02 4.46 -26.12
N PRO A 267 -8.97 4.04 -27.39
CA PRO A 267 -10.10 3.39 -28.05
C PRO A 267 -10.50 2.06 -27.42
N ASN A 268 -9.57 1.37 -26.75
CA ASN A 268 -9.80 0.07 -26.13
C ASN A 268 -9.87 0.12 -24.59
N LEU A 269 -9.73 1.29 -23.96
CA LEU A 269 -9.71 1.43 -22.51
C LEU A 269 -11.10 1.17 -21.94
N ARG A 270 -11.16 0.25 -20.97
CA ARG A 270 -12.42 -0.18 -20.33
C ARG A 270 -12.48 0.23 -18.87
N ARG A 271 -11.34 0.28 -18.19
CA ARG A 271 -11.27 0.53 -16.75
C ARG A 271 -10.04 1.35 -16.38
N ILE A 272 -10.25 2.27 -15.44
CA ILE A 272 -9.19 2.99 -14.74
C ILE A 272 -9.43 2.77 -13.25
N TYR A 273 -8.42 2.25 -12.55
CA TYR A 273 -8.43 2.09 -11.11
C TYR A 273 -7.58 3.20 -10.51
N ASN A 274 -8.25 4.25 -10.03
CA ASN A 274 -7.58 5.38 -9.40
C ASN A 274 -7.41 5.10 -7.90
N PHE A 275 -6.26 4.53 -7.52
CA PHE A 275 -5.93 4.22 -6.12
C PHE A 275 -4.55 4.77 -5.71
N GLN A 276 -3.72 5.20 -6.66
CA GLN A 276 -2.46 5.88 -6.38
C GLN A 276 -2.72 7.39 -6.24
N LEU A 277 -2.67 7.97 -5.04
CA LEU A 277 -2.69 9.43 -4.93
C LEU A 277 -1.33 9.98 -5.39
N LEU A 278 -1.31 10.71 -6.50
CA LEU A 278 -0.15 11.50 -6.92
C LEU A 278 0.00 12.68 -5.97
N ARG A 279 0.65 12.45 -4.82
CA ARG A 279 1.09 13.56 -3.96
C ARG A 279 2.22 14.29 -4.68
N ALA A 280 2.08 15.60 -4.82
CA ALA A 280 3.23 16.44 -5.14
C ALA A 280 4.34 16.15 -4.12
N PRO A 281 5.62 16.06 -4.54
CA PRO A 281 6.70 15.90 -3.58
C PRO A 281 6.60 17.03 -2.54
N PRO A 282 6.82 16.75 -1.24
CA PRO A 282 6.80 17.78 -0.22
C PRO A 282 7.80 18.88 -0.60
N LYS A 283 7.33 20.14 -0.54
CA LYS A 283 8.16 21.33 -0.76
C LYS A 283 9.27 21.45 0.27
#